data_AF-A0A382SLM1-F1
#
_entry.id   AF-A0A382SLM1-F1
#
_cell.length_a   1.000
_cell.length_b   1.000
_cell.length_c   1.000
_cell.angle_alpha   90.00
_cell.angle_beta   90.00
_cell.angle_gamma   90.00
#
_symmetry.space_group_name_H-M   'P 1'
#
loop_
_entity.id
_entity.type
_entity.pdbx_description
1 polymer ?
#
loop_
_entity_poly.entity_id
_entity_poly.type
_entity_poly.pdbx_seq_one_letter_code
_entity_poly.pdbx_strand_id
1 'polypeptide(L)'
;MNLVYRGSGDVQRHTKVIIWQRSFFKYSCDPLLGFAWWMEWGTVPSMLLLFIGDIVGKPGRKAVRYFLPRLRKSRGIDFVVANGENMAGGSGITPATASEVFEAGVDVMTSG
;
A
#
# COMPACT_ATOMS: atom_id res chain seq x y z
N MET A 1 6.18 2.00 -17.04
CA MET A 1 5.72 0.59 -17.03
C MET A 1 4.21 0.59 -16.96
N ASN A 2 3.53 0.08 -18.00
CA ASN A 2 2.07 0.17 -18.14
C ASN A 2 1.40 -1.06 -17.51
N LEU A 3 0.64 -0.85 -16.44
CA LEU A 3 -0.39 -1.78 -15.99
C LEU A 3 -1.69 -1.00 -15.75
N VAL A 4 -2.75 -1.43 -16.43
CA VAL A 4 -4.12 -0.94 -16.33
C VAL A 4 -4.92 -2.06 -15.68
N TYR A 5 -5.56 -1.78 -14.54
CA TYR A 5 -6.54 -2.67 -13.94
C TYR A 5 -7.93 -2.04 -14.08
N ARG A 6 -8.92 -2.82 -14.52
CA ARG A 6 -10.30 -2.39 -14.74
C ARG A 6 -11.14 -2.90 -13.56
N GLY A 7 -11.42 -2.03 -12.61
CA GLY A 7 -12.37 -2.23 -11.50
C GLY A 7 -13.35 -1.05 -11.47
N SER A 8 -14.62 -1.33 -11.23
CA SER A 8 -15.77 -0.43 -11.33
C SER A 8 -15.63 0.89 -10.56
N GLY A 9 -15.69 2.01 -11.31
CA GLY A 9 -16.32 3.28 -10.92
C GLY A 9 -15.68 4.09 -9.79
N ASP A 10 -14.58 4.80 -10.05
CA ASP A 10 -14.49 6.28 -10.00
C ASP A 10 -13.03 6.69 -10.27
N VAL A 11 -12.78 7.25 -11.46
CA VAL A 11 -11.44 7.67 -11.90
C VAL A 11 -11.21 9.12 -11.45
N GLN A 12 -10.64 9.31 -10.25
CA GLN A 12 -10.04 10.60 -9.90
C GLN A 12 -8.64 10.69 -10.52
N ARG A 13 -8.49 11.57 -11.53
CA ARG A 13 -7.39 11.65 -12.50
C ARG A 13 -6.00 12.02 -11.97
N HIS A 14 -5.71 11.95 -10.67
CA HIS A 14 -4.43 12.44 -10.14
C HIS A 14 -3.59 11.48 -9.29
N THR A 15 -4.01 10.24 -9.05
CA THR A 15 -3.13 9.22 -8.45
C THR A 15 -3.68 7.84 -8.79
N LYS A 16 -2.87 6.99 -9.44
CA LYS A 16 -3.23 5.56 -9.61
C LYS A 16 -2.98 4.85 -8.29
N VAL A 17 -4.05 4.33 -7.69
CA VAL A 17 -4.02 3.49 -6.49
C VAL A 17 -4.14 2.04 -6.93
N ILE A 18 -3.16 1.21 -6.57
CA ILE A 18 -3.19 -0.23 -6.82
C ILE A 18 -3.19 -0.96 -5.48
N ILE A 19 -4.12 -1.89 -5.31
CA ILE A 19 -4.31 -2.72 -4.12
C ILE A 19 -4.05 -4.18 -4.52
N TRP A 20 -3.19 -4.88 -3.79
CA TRP A 20 -2.86 -6.29 -4.06
C TRP A 20 -3.24 -7.17 -2.87
N GLN A 21 -3.99 -8.25 -3.11
CA GLN A 21 -4.31 -9.28 -2.10
C GLN A 21 -4.03 -10.68 -2.64
N ARG A 22 -3.35 -11.53 -1.85
CA ARG A 22 -3.24 -12.98 -2.10
C ARG A 22 -2.97 -13.78 -0.81
N SER A 23 -3.57 -14.97 -0.71
CA SER A 23 -3.51 -15.89 0.46
C SER A 23 -2.37 -16.93 0.36
N PHE A 24 -1.79 -17.38 1.47
CA PHE A 24 -0.73 -18.41 1.55
C PHE A 24 -0.89 -19.41 2.73
N PHE A 25 -0.29 -20.62 2.61
CA PHE A 25 -0.41 -21.82 3.48
C PHE A 25 0.72 -21.94 4.54
N LYS A 26 0.47 -22.62 5.68
CA LYS A 26 1.49 -22.96 6.70
C LYS A 26 1.40 -24.44 7.11
N TYR A 27 2.53 -25.13 7.26
CA TYR A 27 2.62 -26.51 7.80
C TYR A 27 3.26 -26.50 9.19
N SER A 28 2.79 -27.37 10.07
CA SER A 28 3.39 -27.66 11.39
C SER A 28 3.29 -29.16 11.66
N CYS A 29 4.39 -29.79 12.10
CA CYS A 29 4.45 -31.20 12.50
C CYS A 29 4.53 -31.28 14.03
N ASP A 30 3.63 -32.02 14.67
CA ASP A 30 3.74 -32.42 16.07
C ASP A 30 4.10 -33.92 16.14
N PRO A 31 5.25 -34.31 16.73
CA PRO A 31 5.74 -35.69 16.69
C PRO A 31 5.08 -36.65 17.70
N LEU A 32 4.05 -36.26 18.47
CA LEU A 32 3.62 -37.04 19.65
C LEU A 32 2.26 -37.75 19.58
N LEU A 33 1.46 -37.62 18.51
CA LEU A 33 0.12 -38.25 18.44
C LEU A 33 -0.15 -38.95 17.11
N GLY A 34 -0.35 -40.27 17.17
CA GLY A 34 -0.67 -41.11 16.03
C GLY A 34 -1.98 -40.74 15.35
N PHE A 35 -1.90 -40.55 14.03
CA PHE A 35 -2.97 -40.70 13.02
C PHE A 35 -4.36 -40.13 13.33
N ALA A 36 -4.44 -38.84 13.62
CA ALA A 36 -5.61 -38.02 13.31
C ALA A 36 -5.15 -36.73 12.61
N TRP A 37 -5.21 -36.72 11.28
CA TRP A 37 -4.95 -35.53 10.47
C TRP A 37 -6.10 -34.55 10.63
N TRP A 38 -6.09 -33.74 11.69
CA TRP A 38 -7.03 -32.64 11.84
C TRP A 38 -6.44 -31.40 11.14
N MET A 39 -6.99 -31.04 9.97
CA MET A 39 -6.68 -29.77 9.31
C MET A 39 -7.44 -28.64 10.00
N GLU A 40 -6.76 -27.85 10.83
CA GLU A 40 -7.30 -26.55 11.23
C GLU A 40 -7.04 -25.53 10.11
N TRP A 41 -8.10 -25.07 9.46
CA TRP A 41 -8.07 -23.91 8.58
C TRP A 41 -7.99 -22.63 9.42
N GLY A 42 -6.81 -22.31 9.93
CA GLY A 42 -6.54 -20.99 10.47
C GLY A 42 -6.38 -19.97 9.33
N THR A 43 -7.10 -18.85 9.39
CA THR A 43 -6.83 -17.71 8.51
C THR A 43 -5.48 -17.10 8.91
N VAL A 44 -4.49 -17.17 8.02
CA VAL A 44 -3.31 -16.30 8.16
C VAL A 44 -3.78 -14.85 8.01
N PRO A 45 -3.32 -13.91 8.85
CA PRO A 45 -3.66 -12.50 8.66
C PRO A 45 -3.15 -12.06 7.28
N SER A 46 -4.07 -11.61 6.43
CA SER A 46 -3.73 -11.07 5.11
C SER A 46 -3.15 -9.68 5.26
N MET A 47 -1.98 -9.43 4.66
CA MET A 47 -1.39 -8.09 4.60
C MET A 47 -1.93 -7.32 3.38
N LEU A 48 -2.42 -6.11 3.60
CA LEU A 48 -2.89 -5.21 2.56
C LEU A 48 -1.86 -4.13 2.25
N LEU A 49 -1.25 -4.23 1.06
CA LEU A 49 -0.35 -3.19 0.54
C LEU A 49 -1.10 -2.17 -0.33
N LEU A 50 -0.79 -0.90 -0.11
CA LEU A 50 -1.19 0.22 -0.96
C LEU A 50 0.01 0.78 -1.72
N PHE A 51 -0.08 0.77 -3.04
CA PHE A 51 0.85 1.52 -3.89
C PHE A 51 0.21 2.82 -4.36
N ILE A 52 0.88 3.93 -4.03
CA ILE A 52 0.59 5.28 -4.49
C ILE A 52 1.52 5.55 -5.68
N GLY A 53 0.93 5.89 -6.83
CA GLY A 53 1.68 6.35 -7.99
C GLY A 53 2.42 7.66 -7.73
N ASP A 54 2.91 8.28 -8.79
CA ASP A 54 3.74 9.48 -8.67
C ASP A 54 3.05 10.65 -7.95
N ILE A 55 3.69 11.15 -6.89
CA ILE A 55 3.23 12.30 -6.10
C ILE A 55 3.80 13.58 -6.72
N VAL A 56 2.98 14.26 -7.50
CA VAL A 56 3.41 15.46 -8.23
C VAL A 56 3.17 16.74 -7.42
N GLY A 57 4.26 17.38 -7.00
CA GLY A 57 4.28 18.71 -6.41
C GLY A 57 3.41 18.90 -5.16
N LYS A 58 3.03 20.14 -4.90
CA LYS A 58 2.15 20.52 -3.77
C LYS A 58 0.74 19.90 -3.86
N PRO A 59 0.08 19.81 -5.04
CA PRO A 59 -1.24 19.19 -5.14
C PRO A 59 -1.22 17.70 -4.77
N GLY A 60 -0.22 16.95 -5.24
CA GLY A 60 -0.05 15.53 -4.91
C GLY A 60 0.14 15.32 -3.41
N ARG A 61 1.05 16.07 -2.78
CA ARG A 61 1.28 15.99 -1.33
C ARG A 61 0.04 16.32 -0.50
N LYS A 62 -0.74 17.33 -0.91
CA LYS A 62 -2.02 17.66 -0.27
C LYS A 62 -3.04 16.53 -0.41
N ALA A 63 -3.12 15.89 -1.57
CA ALA A 63 -4.01 14.76 -1.79
C ALA A 63 -3.64 13.59 -0.87
N VAL A 64 -2.36 13.22 -0.80
CA VAL A 64 -1.88 12.14 0.09
C VAL A 64 -2.22 12.44 1.55
N ARG A 65 -1.90 13.64 2.04
CA ARG A 65 -2.20 14.08 3.41
C ARG A 65 -3.70 14.01 3.74
N TYR A 66 -4.57 14.27 2.77
CA TYR A 66 -6.01 14.24 2.97
C TYR A 66 -6.60 12.81 2.88
N PHE A 67 -6.22 12.04 1.87
CA PHE A 67 -6.86 10.76 1.57
C PHE A 67 -6.23 9.57 2.31
N LEU A 68 -4.91 9.55 2.47
CA LEU A 68 -4.20 8.36 2.95
C LEU A 68 -4.62 7.93 4.36
N PRO A 69 -4.73 8.82 5.37
CA PRO A 69 -5.19 8.40 6.70
C PRO A 69 -6.61 7.81 6.69
N ARG A 70 -7.48 8.34 5.82
CA ARG A 70 -8.86 7.85 5.67
C ARG A 70 -8.91 6.50 4.96
N LEU A 71 -8.09 6.31 3.92
CA LEU A 71 -7.98 5.04 3.21
C LEU A 71 -7.41 3.96 4.14
N ARG A 72 -6.35 4.28 4.89
CA ARG A 72 -5.73 3.37 5.85
C ARG A 72 -6.72 2.90 6.90
N LYS A 73 -7.52 3.81 7.47
CA LYS A 73 -8.59 3.48 8.43
C LYS A 73 -9.75 2.68 7.83
N SER A 74 -10.22 3.05 6.63
CA SER A 74 -11.41 2.43 6.03
C SER A 74 -11.15 1.09 5.35
N ARG A 75 -9.92 0.84 4.89
CA ARG A 75 -9.56 -0.37 4.14
C ARG A 75 -8.67 -1.33 4.92
N GLY A 76 -8.18 -0.94 6.11
CA GLY A 76 -7.25 -1.77 6.88
C GLY A 76 -5.92 -1.96 6.16
N ILE A 77 -5.33 -0.86 5.68
CA ILE A 77 -4.05 -0.89 4.94
C ILE A 77 -2.91 -1.06 5.94
N ASP A 78 -2.10 -2.09 5.73
CA ASP A 78 -1.00 -2.44 6.63
C ASP A 78 0.31 -1.75 6.24
N PHE A 79 0.51 -1.53 4.94
CA PHE A 79 1.76 -0.97 4.42
C PHE A 79 1.55 -0.14 3.15
N VAL A 80 2.23 1.00 3.06
CA VAL A 80 2.05 2.01 2.02
C VAL A 80 3.39 2.33 1.36
N VAL A 81 3.44 2.17 0.03
CA VAL A 81 4.58 2.56 -0.81
C VAL A 81 4.15 3.70 -1.72
N ALA A 82 4.98 4.73 -1.88
CA ALA A 82 4.70 5.84 -2.80
C ALA A 82 5.89 6.20 -3.69
N ASN A 83 5.63 6.56 -4.95
CA ASN A 83 6.66 7.17 -5.80
C ASN A 83 6.70 8.69 -5.57
N GLY A 84 7.87 9.18 -5.17
CA GLY A 84 8.11 10.57 -4.81
C GLY A 84 8.89 11.38 -5.85
N GLU A 85 9.26 10.82 -7.00
CA GLU A 85 10.22 11.44 -7.93
C GLU A 85 9.86 12.87 -8.38
N ASN A 86 8.59 13.29 -8.28
CA ASN A 86 8.11 14.62 -8.69
C ASN A 86 7.54 15.51 -7.57
N MET A 87 7.89 15.26 -6.29
CA MET A 87 7.30 15.96 -5.14
C MET A 87 7.76 17.43 -4.97
N ALA A 88 8.99 17.75 -5.37
CA ALA A 88 9.61 19.06 -5.19
C ALA A 88 9.36 19.98 -6.40
N GLY A 89 8.19 20.60 -6.46
CA GLY A 89 7.87 21.52 -7.57
C GLY A 89 7.73 20.83 -8.93
N GLY A 90 7.49 19.52 -8.94
CA GLY A 90 7.29 18.73 -10.16
C GLY A 90 8.50 17.91 -10.59
N SER A 91 9.64 17.99 -9.90
CA SER A 91 10.80 17.11 -10.10
C SER A 91 11.69 17.05 -8.84
N GLY A 92 12.13 15.87 -8.47
CA GLY A 92 12.96 15.59 -7.31
C GLY A 92 12.19 15.51 -5.98
N ILE A 93 12.97 15.23 -4.93
CA ILE A 93 12.54 15.09 -3.55
C ILE A 93 13.40 16.01 -2.67
N THR A 94 12.78 16.79 -1.79
CA THR A 94 13.48 17.47 -0.69
C THR A 94 13.15 16.83 0.66
N PRO A 95 14.01 16.96 1.69
CA PRO A 95 13.72 16.46 3.03
C PRO A 95 12.40 16.96 3.60
N ALA A 96 12.05 18.23 3.33
CA ALA A 96 10.77 18.81 3.75
C ALA A 96 9.58 18.12 3.06
N THR A 97 9.66 17.90 1.73
CA THR A 97 8.59 17.21 1.00
C THR A 97 8.44 15.75 1.41
N ALA A 98 9.55 15.08 1.72
CA ALA A 98 9.57 13.71 2.21
C ALA A 98 8.91 13.59 3.59
N SER A 99 9.27 14.48 4.53
CA SER A 99 8.69 14.51 5.88
C SER A 99 7.17 14.66 5.83
N GLU A 100 6.66 15.57 5.00
CA GLU A 100 5.21 15.77 4.85
C GLU A 100 4.46 14.51 4.42
N VAL A 101 5.07 13.68 3.58
CA VAL A 101 4.45 12.46 3.04
C VAL A 101 4.58 11.29 4.01
N PHE A 102 5.71 11.17 4.71
CA PHE A 102 5.87 10.21 5.81
C PHE A 102 4.89 10.51 6.95
N GLU A 103 4.75 11.77 7.34
CA GLU A 103 3.76 12.21 8.36
C GLU A 103 2.31 11.91 7.94
N ALA A 104 2.04 11.85 6.63
CA ALA A 104 0.72 11.47 6.11
C ALA A 104 0.45 9.95 6.21
N GLY A 105 1.44 9.13 6.54
CA GLY A 105 1.31 7.69 6.75
C GLY A 105 1.82 6.81 5.61
N VAL A 106 2.70 7.34 4.73
CA VAL A 106 3.50 6.52 3.80
C VAL A 106 4.61 5.85 4.60
N ASP A 107 4.85 4.56 4.36
CA ASP A 107 5.88 3.80 5.10
C ASP A 107 7.20 3.76 4.34
N VAL A 108 7.16 3.66 3.00
CA VAL A 108 8.35 3.69 2.12
C VAL A 108 8.10 4.57 0.91
N MET A 109 9.15 5.29 0.49
CA MET A 109 9.16 6.03 -0.77
C MET A 109 10.17 5.48 -1.76
N THR A 110 9.78 5.47 -3.03
CA THR A 110 10.65 5.18 -4.17
C THR A 110 10.91 6.46 -4.96
N SER A 111 11.93 6.45 -5.82
CA SER A 111 12.22 7.50 -6.81
C SER A 111 12.52 6.86 -8.17
N GLY A 112 12.56 7.70 -9.20
CA GLY A 112 13.15 7.44 -10.52
C GLY A 112 14.32 8.37 -10.79
#